data_AF-A0A316RQG5-F1
#
_entry.id   AF-A0A316RQG5-F1
#
_cell.length_a   1.000
_cell.length_b   1.000
_cell.length_c   1.000
_cell.angle_alpha   90.00
_cell.angle_beta   90.00
_cell.angle_gamma   90.00
#
_symmetry.space_group_name_H-M   'P 1'
#
loop_
_entity.id
_entity.type
_entity.pdbx_description
1 polymer ?
#
loop_
_entity_poly.entity_id
_entity_poly.type
_entity_poly.pdbx_seq_one_letter_code
_entity_poly.pdbx_strand_id
1 'polypeptide(L)'
;MAGLARKNALLLVALVAALVFIYLLEEVGEGEIMKLDTLAYRFFVEKLRSDPVTSVMKGFTGLLDIPVLLVMTLIVTAFAPGKAPGRCVAANLFGALALNVVLKQIVQRPRPDGFRLIAESGYSFPSGHSMVSMAFFGLLVWMVWTYEKDKTMRLVWCALFSLVIVMVGVSRIYLGVHYASDVLAGFCVSLLWLVFYTKVVAPAFMAQEA
;
A
#
# COMPACT_ATOMS: atom_id res chain seq x y z
N MET A 1 -10.26 -12.09 -27.55
CA MET A 1 -9.90 -10.89 -26.76
C MET A 1 -10.07 -11.12 -25.24
N ALA A 2 -11.29 -11.39 -24.73
CA ALA A 2 -11.55 -11.51 -23.28
C ALA A 2 -10.73 -12.60 -22.54
N GLY A 3 -10.41 -13.71 -23.20
CA GLY A 3 -9.61 -14.79 -22.60
C GLY A 3 -8.12 -14.46 -22.42
N LEU A 4 -7.54 -13.61 -23.27
CA LEU A 4 -6.14 -13.21 -23.18
C LEU A 4 -5.95 -12.12 -22.10
N ALA A 5 -6.89 -11.17 -22.02
CA ALA A 5 -6.91 -10.14 -20.99
C ALA A 5 -7.08 -10.71 -19.58
N ARG A 6 -7.92 -11.75 -19.42
CA ARG A 6 -8.10 -12.42 -18.12
C ARG A 6 -6.86 -13.19 -17.66
N LYS A 7 -6.12 -13.80 -18.59
CA LYS A 7 -4.82 -14.45 -18.32
C LYS A 7 -3.72 -13.45 -17.97
N ASN A 8 -3.78 -12.24 -18.54
CA ASN A 8 -2.79 -11.18 -18.36
C ASN A 8 -3.25 -10.04 -17.44
N ALA A 9 -4.32 -10.21 -16.67
CA ALA A 9 -4.92 -9.14 -15.87
C ALA A 9 -3.91 -8.49 -14.91
N LEU A 10 -3.07 -9.29 -14.26
CA LEU A 10 -2.00 -8.77 -13.38
C LEU A 10 -0.95 -7.95 -14.14
N LEU A 11 -0.65 -8.32 -15.39
CA LEU A 11 0.29 -7.56 -16.23
C LEU A 11 -0.33 -6.25 -16.70
N LEU A 12 -1.63 -6.24 -17.00
CA LEU A 12 -2.36 -5.01 -17.33
C LEU A 12 -2.42 -4.07 -16.11
N VAL A 13 -2.71 -4.60 -14.92
CA VAL A 13 -2.66 -3.82 -13.66
C VAL A 13 -1.27 -3.26 -13.44
N ALA A 14 -0.21 -4.06 -13.62
CA ALA A 14 1.16 -3.58 -13.52
C ALA A 14 1.46 -2.48 -14.55
N LEU A 15 1.06 -2.66 -15.81
CA LEU A 15 1.28 -1.67 -16.85
C LEU A 15 0.61 -0.33 -16.51
N VAL A 16 -0.67 -0.37 -16.09
CA VAL A 16 -1.40 0.83 -15.68
C VAL A 16 -0.73 1.49 -14.47
N ALA A 17 -0.35 0.70 -13.46
CA ALA A 17 0.36 1.21 -12.28
C ALA A 17 1.70 1.86 -12.66
N ALA A 18 2.46 1.28 -13.59
CA ALA A 18 3.70 1.88 -14.08
C ALA A 18 3.46 3.21 -14.79
N LEU A 19 2.49 3.27 -15.70
CA LEU A 19 2.16 4.50 -16.42
C LEU A 19 1.71 5.62 -15.47
N VAL A 20 0.84 5.30 -14.50
CA VAL A 20 0.40 6.26 -13.48
C VAL A 20 1.57 6.69 -12.61
N PHE A 21 2.44 5.78 -12.17
CA PHE A 21 3.61 6.14 -11.37
C PHE A 21 4.57 7.06 -12.12
N ILE A 22 4.87 6.77 -13.39
CA ILE A 22 5.76 7.59 -14.23
C ILE A 22 5.18 9.00 -14.38
N TYR A 23 3.88 9.10 -14.69
CA TYR A 23 3.18 10.39 -14.77
C TYR A 23 3.28 11.19 -13.46
N LEU A 24 3.00 10.55 -12.32
CA LEU A 24 3.10 11.20 -11.00
C LEU A 24 4.54 11.61 -10.67
N LEU A 25 5.53 10.83 -11.07
CA LEU A 25 6.94 11.11 -10.84
C LEU A 25 7.42 12.32 -11.66
N GLU A 26 6.99 12.41 -12.92
CA GLU A 26 7.27 13.54 -13.81
C GLU A 26 6.72 14.85 -13.24
N GLU A 27 5.43 14.86 -12.88
CA GLU A 27 4.76 16.03 -12.28
C GLU A 27 5.42 16.46 -10.96
N VAL A 28 5.82 15.50 -10.12
CA VAL A 28 6.57 15.79 -8.89
C VAL A 28 7.96 16.38 -9.19
N GLY A 29 8.59 15.94 -10.29
CA GLY A 29 9.88 16.44 -10.75
C GLY A 29 9.84 17.88 -11.29
N GLU A 30 8.70 18.29 -11.86
CA GLU A 30 8.46 19.69 -12.29
C GLU A 30 8.32 20.66 -11.11
N GLY A 31 8.03 20.13 -9.91
CA GLY A 31 8.03 20.90 -8.66
C GLY A 31 6.73 21.66 -8.37
N GLU A 32 5.74 21.60 -9.26
CA GLU A 32 4.43 22.21 -9.03
C GLU A 32 3.53 21.30 -8.17
N ILE A 33 2.71 21.93 -7.31
CA ILE A 33 1.69 21.20 -6.57
C ILE A 33 0.57 20.83 -7.53
N MET A 34 0.35 19.52 -7.70
CA MET A 34 -0.71 19.02 -8.57
C MET A 34 -2.10 19.49 -8.10
N LYS A 35 -3.00 19.77 -9.04
CA LYS A 35 -4.41 20.11 -8.72
C LYS A 35 -5.08 19.05 -7.85
N LEU A 36 -4.74 17.78 -8.08
CA LEU A 36 -5.21 16.65 -7.27
C LEU A 36 -4.82 16.81 -5.79
N ASP A 37 -3.58 17.23 -5.52
CA ASP A 37 -3.05 17.41 -4.18
C ASP A 37 -3.79 18.52 -3.44
N THR A 38 -4.03 19.65 -4.11
CA THR A 38 -4.80 20.76 -3.54
C THR A 38 -6.26 20.37 -3.28
N LEU A 39 -6.91 19.68 -4.22
CA LEU A 39 -8.30 19.24 -4.06
C LEU A 39 -8.46 18.25 -2.90
N ALA A 40 -7.56 17.28 -2.82
CA ALA A 40 -7.55 16.30 -1.74
C ALA A 40 -7.27 16.96 -0.38
N TYR A 41 -6.33 17.92 -0.32
CA TYR A 41 -6.08 18.68 0.89
C TYR A 41 -7.33 19.45 1.34
N ARG A 42 -7.96 20.23 0.46
CA ARG A 42 -9.19 20.97 0.82
C ARG A 42 -10.30 20.06 1.33
N PHE A 43 -10.47 18.90 0.69
CA PHE A 43 -11.51 17.96 1.10
C PHE A 43 -11.20 17.25 2.43
N PHE A 44 -10.05 16.59 2.54
CA PHE A 44 -9.74 15.74 3.69
C PHE A 44 -9.19 16.53 4.89
N VAL A 45 -8.44 17.60 4.65
CA VAL A 45 -7.82 18.41 5.70
C VAL A 45 -8.72 19.56 6.13
N GLU A 46 -9.20 20.38 5.21
CA GLU A 46 -9.94 21.60 5.60
C GLU A 46 -11.40 21.31 5.93
N LYS A 47 -12.05 20.38 5.21
CA LYS A 47 -13.51 20.14 5.35
C LYS A 47 -13.89 18.98 6.26
N LEU A 48 -13.17 17.85 6.20
CA LEU A 48 -13.57 16.62 6.89
C LEU A 48 -12.99 16.48 8.31
N ARG A 49 -12.03 17.32 8.71
CA ARG A 49 -11.38 17.17 10.00
C ARG A 49 -12.34 17.38 11.18
N SER A 50 -12.43 16.37 12.04
CA SER A 50 -13.12 16.42 13.33
C SER A 50 -12.51 15.41 14.29
N ASP A 51 -12.70 15.54 15.60
CA ASP A 51 -12.10 14.63 16.59
C ASP A 51 -12.50 13.16 16.41
N PRO A 52 -13.79 12.81 16.13
CA PRO A 52 -14.18 11.42 15.91
C PRO A 52 -13.52 10.84 14.65
N VAL A 53 -13.53 11.58 13.55
CA VAL A 53 -12.93 11.13 12.29
C VAL A 53 -11.41 11.01 12.44
N THR A 54 -10.77 11.93 13.17
CA THR A 54 -9.33 11.88 13.45
C THR A 54 -8.95 10.62 14.21
N SER A 55 -9.75 10.22 15.18
CA SER A 55 -9.51 8.97 15.94
C SER A 55 -9.60 7.75 15.04
N VAL A 56 -10.59 7.70 14.14
CA VAL A 56 -10.72 6.63 13.15
C VAL A 56 -9.52 6.60 12.18
N MET A 57 -9.10 7.76 11.67
CA MET A 57 -7.96 7.85 10.76
C MET A 57 -6.64 7.47 11.43
N LYS A 58 -6.45 7.84 12.71
CA LYS A 58 -5.32 7.38 13.53
C LYS A 58 -5.36 5.86 13.74
N GLY A 59 -6.53 5.28 13.96
CA GLY A 59 -6.71 3.83 14.06
C GLY A 59 -6.26 3.09 12.79
N PHE A 60 -6.74 3.54 11.62
CA PHE A 60 -6.33 2.93 10.34
C PHE A 60 -4.84 3.06 10.08
N THR A 61 -4.25 4.24 10.26
CA THR A 61 -2.80 4.39 10.03
C THR A 61 -1.97 3.61 11.04
N GLY A 62 -2.44 3.46 12.28
CA GLY A 62 -1.74 2.70 13.32
C GLY A 62 -1.63 1.20 13.03
N LEU A 63 -2.45 0.66 12.11
CA LEU A 63 -2.27 -0.71 11.61
C LEU A 63 -0.90 -0.94 10.95
N LEU A 64 -0.23 0.14 10.55
CA LEU A 64 1.07 0.11 9.87
C LEU A 64 2.22 0.41 10.84
N ASP A 65 1.94 0.61 12.12
CA ASP A 65 2.98 0.72 13.13
C ASP A 65 3.76 -0.60 13.19
N ILE A 66 5.09 -0.49 13.34
CA ILE A 66 6.00 -1.66 13.32
C ILE A 66 5.55 -2.77 14.29
N PRO A 67 5.21 -2.48 15.57
CA PRO A 67 4.74 -3.52 16.48
C PRO A 67 3.47 -4.22 15.99
N VAL A 68 2.54 -3.48 15.38
CA VAL A 68 1.27 -4.04 14.87
C VAL A 68 1.53 -4.93 13.66
N LEU A 69 2.37 -4.49 12.72
CA LEU A 69 2.80 -5.30 11.57
C LEU A 69 3.51 -6.59 11.99
N LEU A 70 4.36 -6.53 13.03
CA LEU A 70 5.03 -7.71 13.58
C LEU A 70 4.02 -8.69 14.16
N VAL A 71 3.08 -8.22 14.98
CA VAL A 71 2.01 -9.06 15.55
C VAL A 71 1.17 -9.69 14.44
N MET A 72 0.74 -8.92 13.43
CA MET A 72 -0.03 -9.47 12.31
C MET A 72 0.77 -10.49 11.49
N THR A 73 2.08 -10.28 11.31
CA THR A 73 2.96 -11.26 10.66
C THR A 73 3.08 -12.55 11.47
N LEU A 74 3.18 -12.45 12.81
CA LEU A 74 3.19 -13.61 13.70
C LEU A 74 1.84 -14.35 13.67
N ILE A 75 0.72 -13.64 13.61
CA ILE A 75 -0.62 -14.23 13.45
C ILE A 75 -0.67 -15.03 12.14
N VAL A 76 -0.24 -14.45 11.01
CA VAL A 76 -0.19 -15.18 9.73
C VAL A 76 0.71 -16.42 9.86
N THR A 77 1.86 -16.30 10.52
CA THR A 77 2.79 -17.43 10.73
C THR A 77 2.19 -18.54 11.59
N ALA A 78 1.38 -18.20 12.58
CA ALA A 78 0.81 -19.15 13.53
C ALA A 78 -0.44 -19.87 13.00
N PHE A 79 -1.26 -19.18 12.19
CA PHE A 79 -2.56 -19.67 11.76
C PHE A 79 -2.64 -20.08 10.29
N ALA A 80 -1.70 -19.65 9.44
CA ALA A 80 -1.64 -20.16 8.08
C ALA A 80 -1.05 -21.58 8.06
N PRO A 81 -1.41 -22.42 7.06
CA PRO A 81 -0.84 -23.77 6.94
C PRO A 81 0.67 -23.71 6.73
N GLY A 82 1.43 -24.27 7.67
CA GLY A 82 2.90 -24.32 7.61
C GLY A 82 3.59 -23.01 8.03
N LYS A 83 4.90 -22.90 7.77
CA LYS A 83 5.71 -21.71 8.11
C LYS A 83 6.02 -20.84 6.90
N ALA A 84 5.81 -21.33 5.69
CA ALA A 84 6.08 -20.62 4.45
C ALA A 84 5.30 -19.30 4.32
N PRO A 85 3.99 -19.22 4.66
CA PRO A 85 3.24 -17.97 4.53
C PRO A 85 3.82 -16.85 5.39
N GLY A 86 4.22 -17.14 6.63
CA GLY A 86 4.85 -16.19 7.53
C GLY A 86 6.18 -15.64 6.99
N ARG A 87 7.06 -16.54 6.53
CA ARG A 87 8.34 -16.16 5.89
C ARG A 87 8.12 -15.33 4.62
N CYS A 88 7.12 -15.69 3.82
CA CYS A 88 6.72 -14.99 2.61
C CYS A 88 6.21 -13.57 2.92
N VAL A 89 5.41 -13.38 3.97
CA VAL A 89 4.96 -12.04 4.40
C VAL A 89 6.12 -11.20 4.91
N ALA A 90 7.01 -11.77 5.73
CA ALA A 90 8.15 -11.05 6.28
C ALA A 90 9.11 -10.55 5.19
N ALA A 91 9.45 -11.41 4.22
CA ALA A 91 10.30 -11.04 3.09
C ALA A 91 9.65 -9.97 2.19
N ASN A 92 8.34 -10.03 2.00
CA ASN A 92 7.59 -9.01 1.25
C ASN A 92 7.63 -7.64 1.93
N LEU A 93 7.38 -7.59 3.25
CA LEU A 93 7.44 -6.36 4.04
C LEU A 93 8.83 -5.74 3.98
N PHE A 94 9.88 -6.55 4.17
CA PHE A 94 11.25 -6.09 4.11
C PHE A 94 11.59 -5.49 2.74
N GLY A 95 11.25 -6.19 1.64
CA GLY A 95 11.51 -5.70 0.29
C GLY A 95 10.76 -4.41 -0.03
N ALA A 96 9.49 -4.31 0.35
CA ALA A 96 8.68 -3.10 0.15
C ALA A 96 9.23 -1.89 0.93
N LEU A 97 9.66 -2.11 2.19
CA LEU A 97 10.28 -1.07 3.02
C LEU A 97 11.61 -0.59 2.41
N ALA A 98 12.48 -1.52 2.02
CA ALA A 98 13.76 -1.20 1.40
C ALA A 98 13.55 -0.39 0.10
N LEU A 99 12.60 -0.80 -0.75
CA LEU A 99 12.25 -0.08 -1.97
C LEU A 99 11.72 1.33 -1.67
N ASN A 100 10.86 1.49 -0.66
CA ASN A 100 10.36 2.81 -0.26
C ASN A 100 11.50 3.74 0.18
N VAL A 101 12.44 3.24 1.00
CA VAL A 101 13.58 4.02 1.48
C VAL A 101 14.43 4.49 0.30
N VAL A 102 14.76 3.60 -0.64
CA VAL A 102 15.54 3.95 -1.84
C VAL A 102 14.83 5.02 -2.66
N LEU A 103 13.54 4.85 -2.97
CA LEU A 103 12.79 5.82 -3.76
C LEU A 103 12.69 7.18 -3.08
N LYS A 104 12.50 7.22 -1.76
CA LYS A 104 12.48 8.47 -0.99
C LYS A 104 13.80 9.22 -1.11
N GLN A 105 14.94 8.52 -1.07
CA GLN A 105 16.25 9.14 -1.20
C GLN A 105 16.55 9.64 -2.61
N ILE A 106 15.93 9.05 -3.63
CA ILE A 106 16.06 9.49 -5.03
C ILE A 106 15.22 10.73 -5.29
N VAL A 107 13.94 10.73 -4.89
CA VAL A 107 12.98 11.80 -5.26
C VAL A 107 13.06 13.00 -4.33
N GLN A 108 13.34 12.78 -3.04
CA GLN A 108 13.56 13.84 -2.04
C GLN A 108 12.45 14.90 -1.95
N ARG A 109 11.21 14.56 -2.30
CA ARG A 109 10.09 15.51 -2.25
C ARG A 109 9.84 16.00 -0.82
N PRO A 110 9.75 17.32 -0.58
CA PRO A 110 9.35 17.86 0.71
C PRO A 110 7.90 17.46 1.05
N ARG A 111 7.56 17.45 2.34
CA ARG A 111 6.21 17.14 2.83
C ARG A 111 5.28 18.34 2.72
N PRO A 112 3.95 18.13 2.71
CA PRO A 112 2.98 19.23 2.77
C PRO A 112 3.26 20.18 3.92
N ASP A 113 3.32 21.47 3.61
CA ASP A 113 3.31 22.54 4.59
C ASP A 113 1.89 22.70 5.16
N GLY A 114 1.79 22.99 6.46
CA GLY A 114 0.50 23.18 7.14
C GLY A 114 0.35 22.39 8.44
N PHE A 115 -0.88 22.32 8.94
CA PHE A 115 -1.18 21.72 10.24
C PHE A 115 -1.19 20.19 10.17
N ARG A 116 -0.10 19.56 10.61
CA ARG A 116 0.06 18.10 10.69
C ARG A 116 -0.50 17.58 12.01
N LEU A 117 -1.35 16.56 11.95
CA LEU A 117 -1.96 15.95 13.14
C LEU A 117 -1.08 14.87 13.79
N ILE A 118 -0.01 14.48 13.10
CA ILE A 118 1.03 13.57 13.59
C ILE A 118 2.39 14.05 13.08
N ALA A 119 3.45 13.78 13.85
CA ALA A 119 4.81 14.06 13.43
C ALA A 119 5.30 12.94 12.49
N GLU A 120 5.88 13.31 11.36
CA GLU A 120 6.56 12.37 10.48
C GLU A 120 7.80 13.04 9.88
N SER A 121 8.93 12.33 9.90
CA SER A 121 10.22 12.81 9.39
C SER A 121 10.50 12.27 7.97
N GLY A 122 11.56 12.80 7.36
CA GLY A 122 12.02 12.40 6.02
C GLY A 122 11.12 12.86 4.88
N TYR A 123 11.44 12.39 3.67
CA TYR A 123 10.78 12.80 2.43
C TYR A 123 9.36 12.23 2.28
N SER A 124 8.55 12.95 1.51
CA SER A 124 7.12 12.66 1.30
C SER A 124 6.87 11.57 0.27
N PHE A 125 7.58 11.61 -0.85
CA PHE A 125 7.29 10.77 -2.01
C PHE A 125 8.22 9.56 -2.12
N PRO A 126 7.69 8.36 -2.39
CA PRO A 126 6.28 7.96 -2.27
C PRO A 126 5.90 7.70 -0.79
N SER A 127 4.59 7.71 -0.50
CA SER A 127 4.06 7.42 0.84
C SER A 127 4.43 6.02 1.31
N GLY A 128 5.16 5.94 2.42
CA GLY A 128 5.60 4.67 3.01
C GLY A 128 4.43 3.85 3.55
N HIS A 129 3.50 4.48 4.26
CA HIS A 129 2.30 3.82 4.78
C HIS A 129 1.44 3.23 3.64
N SER A 130 1.34 3.94 2.52
CA SER A 130 0.61 3.46 1.33
C SER A 130 1.32 2.30 0.65
N MET A 131 2.64 2.35 0.54
CA MET A 131 3.43 1.23 0.01
C MET A 131 3.31 0.00 0.89
N VAL A 132 3.52 0.14 2.20
CA VAL A 132 3.50 -0.99 3.14
C VAL A 132 2.09 -1.57 3.28
N SER A 133 1.03 -0.75 3.30
CA SER A 133 -0.33 -1.25 3.37
C SER A 133 -0.70 -2.07 2.14
N MET A 134 -0.38 -1.56 0.94
CA MET A 134 -0.57 -2.29 -0.29
C MET A 134 0.26 -3.58 -0.30
N ALA A 135 1.55 -3.53 0.06
CA ALA A 135 2.40 -4.71 0.09
C ALA A 135 1.86 -5.79 1.04
N PHE A 136 1.53 -5.42 2.28
CA PHE A 136 1.08 -6.36 3.30
C PHE A 136 -0.32 -6.89 2.99
N PHE A 137 -1.33 -6.01 3.00
CA PHE A 137 -2.73 -6.41 2.83
C PHE A 137 -3.00 -6.89 1.41
N GLY A 138 -2.31 -6.36 0.38
CA GLY A 138 -2.41 -6.86 -0.99
C GLY A 138 -1.84 -8.26 -1.16
N LEU A 139 -0.78 -8.62 -0.43
CA LEU A 139 -0.32 -10.02 -0.37
C LEU A 139 -1.35 -10.92 0.33
N LEU A 140 -2.01 -10.44 1.39
CA LEU A 140 -3.10 -11.19 2.03
C LEU A 140 -4.29 -11.36 1.09
N VAL A 141 -4.65 -10.34 0.30
CA VAL A 141 -5.66 -10.46 -0.77
C VAL A 141 -5.25 -11.55 -1.76
N TRP A 142 -4.00 -11.58 -2.19
CA TRP A 142 -3.50 -12.63 -3.09
C TRP A 142 -3.56 -14.03 -2.46
N MET A 143 -3.15 -14.18 -1.19
CA MET A 143 -3.22 -15.45 -0.46
C MET A 143 -4.67 -15.94 -0.30
N VAL A 144 -5.57 -15.07 0.17
CA VAL A 144 -7.00 -15.38 0.29
C VAL A 144 -7.57 -15.76 -1.07
N TRP A 145 -7.27 -14.99 -2.12
CA TRP A 145 -7.79 -15.27 -3.46
C TRP A 145 -7.35 -16.64 -3.99
N THR A 146 -6.13 -17.05 -3.64
CA THR A 146 -5.48 -18.28 -4.11
C THR A 146 -5.92 -19.51 -3.31
N TYR A 147 -6.01 -19.41 -1.98
CA TYR A 147 -6.15 -20.56 -1.09
C TYR A 147 -7.54 -20.71 -0.46
N GLU A 148 -8.34 -19.63 -0.35
CA GLU A 148 -9.70 -19.72 0.18
C GLU A 148 -10.65 -20.36 -0.84
N LYS A 149 -11.29 -21.46 -0.43
CA LYS A 149 -12.19 -22.24 -1.28
C LYS A 149 -13.62 -21.70 -1.23
N ASP A 150 -14.02 -21.14 -0.09
CA ASP A 150 -15.33 -20.51 0.06
C ASP A 150 -15.37 -19.19 -0.71
N LYS A 151 -16.25 -19.11 -1.72
CA LYS A 151 -16.35 -17.93 -2.58
C LYS A 151 -16.79 -16.68 -1.83
N THR A 152 -17.69 -16.82 -0.85
CA THR A 152 -18.21 -15.71 -0.06
C THR A 152 -17.14 -15.18 0.88
N MET A 153 -16.48 -16.07 1.65
CA MET A 153 -15.38 -15.67 2.53
C MET A 153 -14.24 -15.03 1.76
N ARG A 154 -13.88 -15.60 0.61
CA ARG A 154 -12.86 -15.03 -0.28
C ARG A 154 -13.18 -13.59 -0.67
N LEU A 155 -14.42 -13.32 -1.11
CA LEU A 155 -14.83 -11.98 -1.51
C LEU A 155 -14.88 -11.00 -0.33
N VAL A 156 -15.39 -11.44 0.83
CA VAL A 156 -15.47 -10.62 2.04
C VAL A 156 -14.07 -10.21 2.50
N TRP A 157 -13.15 -11.15 2.66
CA TRP A 157 -11.78 -10.84 3.09
C TRP A 157 -11.01 -9.99 2.08
N CYS A 158 -11.17 -10.25 0.77
CA CYS A 158 -10.56 -9.42 -0.25
C CYS A 158 -11.08 -7.97 -0.19
N ALA A 159 -12.39 -7.79 0.03
CA ALA A 159 -12.99 -6.47 0.17
C ALA A 159 -12.51 -5.76 1.44
N LEU A 160 -12.44 -6.45 2.58
CA LEU A 160 -11.97 -5.90 3.85
C LEU A 160 -10.51 -5.44 3.77
N PHE A 161 -9.61 -6.28 3.26
CA PHE A 161 -8.21 -5.90 3.10
C PHE A 161 -8.02 -4.76 2.10
N SER A 162 -8.76 -4.77 0.99
CA SER A 162 -8.74 -3.66 0.02
C SER A 162 -9.23 -2.35 0.63
N LEU A 163 -10.28 -2.41 1.47
CA LEU A 163 -10.78 -1.25 2.19
C LEU A 163 -9.72 -0.69 3.15
N VAL A 164 -9.03 -1.56 3.90
CA VAL A 164 -7.94 -1.14 4.80
C VAL A 164 -6.84 -0.40 4.03
N ILE A 165 -6.41 -0.92 2.87
CA ILE A 165 -5.40 -0.28 2.02
C ILE A 165 -5.81 1.15 1.67
N VAL A 166 -7.05 1.33 1.19
CA VAL A 166 -7.60 2.64 0.80
C VAL A 166 -7.68 3.57 2.01
N MET A 167 -8.23 3.09 3.13
CA MET A 167 -8.39 3.89 4.35
C MET A 167 -7.06 4.33 4.95
N VAL A 168 -6.02 3.49 4.86
CA VAL A 168 -4.66 3.87 5.25
C VAL A 168 -4.16 4.99 4.35
N GLY A 169 -4.31 4.90 3.03
CA GLY A 169 -3.91 5.99 2.13
C GLY A 169 -4.63 7.30 2.43
N VAL A 170 -5.96 7.25 2.59
CA VAL A 170 -6.79 8.41 2.93
C VAL A 170 -6.36 9.03 4.26
N SER A 171 -6.06 8.21 5.27
CA SER A 171 -5.61 8.68 6.58
C SER A 171 -4.35 9.54 6.47
N ARG A 172 -3.43 9.26 5.53
CA ARG A 172 -2.19 10.04 5.37
C ARG A 172 -2.43 11.44 4.83
N ILE A 173 -3.38 11.57 3.91
CA ILE A 173 -3.83 12.86 3.37
C ILE A 173 -4.57 13.62 4.46
N TYR A 174 -5.53 12.97 5.12
CA TYR A 174 -6.33 13.55 6.20
C TYR A 174 -5.46 14.08 7.35
N LEU A 175 -4.45 13.32 7.77
CA LEU A 175 -3.52 13.72 8.84
C LEU A 175 -2.53 14.81 8.39
N GLY A 176 -2.52 15.15 7.10
CA GLY A 176 -1.78 16.28 6.52
C GLY A 176 -0.28 16.01 6.35
N VAL A 177 0.12 14.74 6.29
CA VAL A 177 1.55 14.38 6.23
C VAL A 177 2.01 13.95 4.85
N HIS A 178 1.08 13.64 3.96
CA HIS A 178 1.35 13.27 2.57
C HIS A 178 0.37 13.96 1.63
N TYR A 179 0.86 14.24 0.42
CA TYR A 179 0.04 14.63 -0.72
C TYR A 179 -0.73 13.43 -1.27
N ALA A 180 -1.79 13.67 -2.05
CA ALA A 180 -2.57 12.59 -2.66
C ALA A 180 -1.75 11.83 -3.70
N SER A 181 -0.92 12.54 -4.46
CA SER A 181 0.05 11.98 -5.40
C SER A 181 1.07 11.07 -4.72
N ASP A 182 1.55 11.39 -3.51
CA ASP A 182 2.46 10.50 -2.75
C ASP A 182 1.79 9.16 -2.42
N VAL A 183 0.50 9.21 -2.06
CA VAL A 183 -0.31 8.04 -1.70
C VAL A 183 -0.56 7.17 -2.93
N LEU A 184 -0.99 7.77 -4.04
CA LEU A 184 -1.24 7.06 -5.30
C LEU A 184 0.05 6.45 -5.86
N ALA A 185 1.16 7.19 -5.82
CA ALA A 185 2.46 6.67 -6.23
C ALA A 185 2.88 5.48 -5.36
N GLY A 186 2.68 5.56 -4.04
CA GLY A 186 2.96 4.45 -3.14
C GLY A 186 2.14 3.20 -3.47
N PHE A 187 0.85 3.35 -3.78
CA PHE A 187 0.03 2.23 -4.26
C PHE A 187 0.54 1.66 -5.58
N CYS A 188 0.90 2.51 -6.55
CA CYS A 188 1.38 2.06 -7.85
C CYS A 188 2.69 1.28 -7.74
N VAL A 189 3.68 1.82 -7.03
CA VAL A 189 4.96 1.12 -6.80
C VAL A 189 4.74 -0.21 -6.12
N SER A 190 3.90 -0.24 -5.09
CA SER A 190 3.66 -1.49 -4.38
C SER A 190 2.84 -2.51 -5.18
N LEU A 191 1.98 -2.09 -6.11
CA LEU A 191 1.30 -3.00 -7.04
C LEU A 191 2.30 -3.64 -8.00
N LEU A 192 3.25 -2.85 -8.54
CA LEU A 192 4.35 -3.38 -9.37
C LEU A 192 5.18 -4.39 -8.58
N TRP A 193 5.56 -4.03 -7.36
CA TRP A 193 6.27 -4.90 -6.43
C TRP A 193 5.50 -6.20 -6.18
N LEU A 194 4.20 -6.13 -5.88
CA LEU A 194 3.38 -7.32 -5.62
C LEU A 194 3.24 -8.23 -6.84
N VAL A 195 3.08 -7.67 -8.05
CA VAL A 195 3.01 -8.49 -9.27
C VAL A 195 4.33 -9.23 -9.50
N PHE A 196 5.47 -8.58 -9.28
CA PHE A 196 6.78 -9.24 -9.29
C PHE A 196 6.88 -10.29 -8.18
N TYR A 197 6.58 -9.90 -6.95
CA TYR A 197 6.74 -10.71 -5.75
C TYR A 197 5.90 -11.99 -5.82
N THR A 198 4.62 -11.90 -6.16
CA THR A 198 3.71 -13.04 -6.24
C THR A 198 4.03 -14.00 -7.39
N LYS A 199 4.65 -13.52 -8.47
CA LYS A 199 5.05 -14.37 -9.61
C LYS A 199 6.43 -15.00 -9.48
N VAL A 200 7.35 -14.32 -8.81
CA VAL A 200 8.78 -14.71 -8.79
C VAL A 200 9.21 -15.19 -7.42
N VAL A 201 8.86 -14.45 -6.37
CA VAL A 201 9.40 -14.68 -5.01
C VAL A 201 8.49 -15.61 -4.20
N ALA A 202 7.19 -15.34 -4.15
CA ALA A 202 6.23 -16.11 -3.38
C ALA A 202 6.22 -17.61 -3.74
N PRO A 203 6.32 -18.03 -5.02
CA PRO A 203 6.38 -19.45 -5.36
C PRO A 203 7.56 -20.18 -4.73
N ALA A 204 8.71 -19.51 -4.57
CA ALA A 204 9.90 -20.11 -3.95
C ALA A 204 9.70 -20.43 -2.46
N PHE A 205 8.83 -19.69 -1.77
CA PHE A 205 8.44 -20.01 -0.39
C PHE A 205 7.37 -21.10 -0.35
N MET A 206 6.34 -20.97 -1.18
CA MET A 206 5.16 -21.83 -1.12
C MET A 206 5.40 -23.22 -1.73
N ALA A 207 6.39 -23.38 -2.61
CA ALA A 207 6.77 -24.68 -3.18
C ALA A 207 7.65 -25.53 -2.25
N GLN A 208 8.22 -24.97 -1.17
CA GLN A 208 9.07 -25.71 -0.23
C GLN A 208 8.28 -26.54 0.79
N GLU A 209 6.96 -26.34 0.87
CA GLU A 209 6.07 -27.00 1.84
C GLU A 209 4.92 -27.78 1.15
N ALA A 210 4.99 -27.96 -0.18
CA ALA A 210 4.09 -28.79 -0.98
C ALA A 210 4.74 -30.13 -1.30
#